data_AF-A0A351Q8C9-F1
#
_entry.id   AF-A0A351Q8C9-F1
#
_cell.length_a   1.000
_cell.length_b   1.000
_cell.length_c   1.000
_cell.angle_alpha   90.00
_cell.angle_beta   90.00
_cell.angle_gamma   90.00
#
_symmetry.space_group_name_H-M   'P 1'
#
loop_
_entity.id
_entity.type
_entity.pdbx_description
1 polymer ?
#
loop_
_entity_poly.entity_id
_entity_poly.type
_entity_poly.pdbx_seq_one_letter_code
_entity_poly.pdbx_strand_id
1 'polypeptide(L)'
;MKRRRIFLKILTALFSLCLLSCASTPEKKTDSVYVMVYDYGSSELMNASIFMDGKEIGKTDIYGRLMYPCDKEKEATICVKKDGYESVETKAAIKPGTVLYFKTGSGSYYAGRAEKFLDENNLPGALKMIDKALQIEERKDWHYLWEVIIRERKNDE
;
A
#
# COMPACT_ATOMS: atom_id res chain seq x y z
N MET A 1 -59.11 -24.61 -13.85
CA MET A 1 -58.62 -23.42 -14.60
C MET A 1 -58.40 -22.15 -13.76
N LYS A 2 -59.27 -21.81 -12.80
CA LYS A 2 -59.17 -20.56 -11.99
C LYS A 2 -57.90 -20.46 -11.11
N ARG A 3 -57.49 -21.55 -10.42
CA ARG A 3 -56.27 -21.61 -9.58
C ARG A 3 -54.96 -21.41 -10.35
N ARG A 4 -54.88 -21.93 -11.58
CA ARG A 4 -53.68 -21.83 -12.44
C ARG A 4 -53.43 -20.39 -12.93
N ARG A 5 -54.51 -19.63 -13.17
CA ARG A 5 -54.44 -18.19 -13.53
C ARG A 5 -54.04 -17.31 -12.35
N ILE A 6 -54.42 -17.68 -11.12
CA ILE A 6 -54.03 -16.97 -9.89
C ILE A 6 -52.54 -17.20 -9.60
N PHE A 7 -52.06 -18.45 -9.69
CA PHE A 7 -50.64 -18.77 -9.53
C PHE A 7 -49.76 -18.05 -10.56
N LEU A 8 -50.19 -18.00 -11.83
CA LEU A 8 -49.45 -17.31 -12.87
C LEU A 8 -49.35 -15.79 -12.61
N LYS A 9 -50.42 -15.17 -12.09
CA LYS A 9 -50.43 -13.75 -11.71
C LYS A 9 -49.52 -13.45 -10.51
N ILE A 10 -49.49 -14.35 -9.51
CA ILE A 10 -48.60 -14.22 -8.35
C ILE A 10 -47.14 -14.37 -8.78
N LEU A 11 -46.84 -15.33 -9.67
CA LEU A 11 -45.49 -15.54 -10.20
C LEU A 11 -45.00 -14.34 -11.03
N THR A 12 -45.85 -13.75 -11.85
CA THR A 12 -45.50 -12.53 -12.62
C THR A 12 -45.34 -11.29 -11.73
N ALA A 13 -46.10 -11.19 -10.64
CA ALA A 13 -45.96 -10.10 -9.68
C ALA A 13 -44.66 -10.20 -8.86
N LEU A 14 -44.28 -11.41 -8.44
CA LEU A 14 -43.00 -11.68 -7.78
C LEU A 14 -41.81 -11.42 -8.72
N PHE A 15 -41.93 -11.79 -9.99
CA PHE A 15 -40.88 -11.53 -11.00
C PHE A 15 -40.70 -10.03 -11.28
N SER A 16 -41.79 -9.25 -11.31
CA SER A 16 -41.71 -7.78 -11.45
C SER A 16 -41.09 -7.09 -10.24
N LEU A 17 -41.26 -7.63 -9.04
CA LEU A 17 -40.68 -7.06 -7.81
C LEU A 17 -39.15 -7.25 -7.74
N CYS A 18 -38.62 -8.33 -8.30
CA CYS A 18 -37.18 -8.57 -8.39
C CYS A 18 -36.47 -7.59 -9.35
N LEU A 19 -37.14 -7.17 -10.44
CA LEU A 19 -36.58 -6.27 -11.45
C LEU A 19 -36.43 -4.81 -10.96
N LEU A 20 -37.12 -4.41 -9.89
CA LEU A 20 -37.03 -3.08 -9.30
C LEU A 20 -35.95 -2.96 -8.20
N SER A 21 -35.28 -4.04 -7.83
CA SER A 21 -34.24 -4.03 -6.79
C SER A 21 -32.89 -3.46 -7.27
N CYS A 22 -32.71 -3.29 -8.57
CA CYS A 22 -31.49 -2.77 -9.19
C CYS A 22 -31.59 -1.27 -9.54
N ALA A 23 -32.26 -0.45 -8.73
CA ALA A 23 -32.11 0.99 -8.85
C ALA A 23 -30.70 1.37 -8.36
N SER A 24 -29.73 1.40 -9.26
CA SER A 24 -28.39 1.92 -8.96
C SER A 24 -28.54 3.36 -8.51
N THR A 25 -28.25 3.63 -7.23
CA THR A 25 -28.14 4.99 -6.73
C THR A 25 -27.10 5.73 -7.58
N PRO A 26 -27.39 6.94 -8.08
CA PRO A 26 -26.42 7.70 -8.85
C PRO A 26 -25.16 7.90 -8.01
N GLU A 27 -24.03 7.43 -8.54
CA GLU A 27 -22.72 7.57 -7.91
C GLU A 27 -22.40 9.06 -7.82
N LYS A 28 -22.47 9.61 -6.61
CA LYS A 28 -22.02 10.99 -6.37
C LYS A 28 -20.51 10.99 -6.55
N LYS A 29 -20.04 11.47 -7.70
CA LYS A 29 -18.61 11.62 -7.98
C LYS A 29 -18.01 12.55 -6.93
N THR A 30 -17.35 11.98 -5.94
CA THR A 30 -16.67 12.72 -4.89
C THR A 30 -15.31 13.14 -5.42
N ASP A 31 -15.09 14.45 -5.53
CA ASP A 31 -13.78 15.00 -5.83
C ASP A 31 -12.78 14.50 -4.78
N SER A 32 -11.78 13.75 -5.26
CA SER A 32 -10.89 12.96 -4.40
C SER A 32 -9.47 12.94 -4.95
N VAL A 33 -8.52 12.77 -4.05
CA VAL A 33 -7.14 12.38 -4.33
C VAL A 33 -7.02 10.88 -4.09
N TYR A 34 -6.23 10.22 -4.91
CA TYR A 34 -5.97 8.79 -4.84
C TYR A 34 -4.53 8.57 -4.43
N VAL A 35 -4.32 7.72 -3.43
CA VAL A 35 -2.98 7.27 -3.01
C VAL A 35 -2.86 5.80 -3.34
N MET A 36 -1.76 5.42 -3.97
CA MET A 36 -1.42 4.05 -4.30
C MET A 36 -0.04 3.74 -3.72
N VAL A 37 0.04 2.67 -2.94
CA VAL A 37 1.28 2.27 -2.25
C VAL A 37 1.64 0.85 -2.62
N TYR A 38 2.87 0.69 -3.09
CA TYR A 38 3.46 -0.60 -3.44
C TYR A 38 4.77 -0.79 -2.70
N ASP A 39 5.18 -2.05 -2.55
CA ASP A 39 6.56 -2.34 -2.17
C ASP A 39 7.50 -2.30 -3.39
N TYR A 40 8.82 -2.44 -3.16
CA TYR A 40 9.79 -2.54 -4.24
C TYR A 40 9.70 -3.84 -5.06
N GLY A 41 9.05 -4.88 -4.53
CA GLY A 41 8.63 -6.06 -5.29
C GLY A 41 7.44 -5.80 -6.21
N SER A 42 6.87 -4.60 -6.18
CA SER A 42 5.65 -4.20 -6.89
C SER A 42 4.38 -4.90 -6.40
N SER A 43 4.37 -5.38 -5.16
CA SER A 43 3.17 -5.89 -4.48
C SER A 43 2.40 -4.73 -3.87
N GLU A 44 1.07 -4.80 -3.92
CA GLU A 44 0.18 -3.85 -3.26
C GLU A 44 0.40 -3.86 -1.74
N LEU A 45 0.59 -2.68 -1.14
CA LEU A 45 0.83 -2.60 0.29
C LEU A 45 -0.46 -2.28 1.05
N MET A 46 -1.13 -3.31 1.54
CA MET A 46 -2.33 -3.20 2.38
C MET A 46 -2.01 -2.65 3.78
N ASN A 47 -2.94 -1.89 4.36
CA ASN A 47 -2.86 -1.33 5.72
C ASN A 47 -1.68 -0.37 5.95
N ALA A 48 -1.14 0.26 4.89
CA ALA A 48 -0.20 1.36 5.02
C ALA A 48 -0.95 2.62 5.50
N SER A 49 -0.48 3.22 6.58
CA SER A 49 -1.07 4.42 7.17
C SER A 49 -0.60 5.65 6.42
N ILE A 50 -1.56 6.46 5.97
CA ILE A 50 -1.30 7.65 5.18
C ILE A 50 -1.56 8.87 6.04
N PHE A 51 -0.59 9.78 6.06
CA PHE A 51 -0.64 11.04 6.78
C PHE A 51 -0.61 12.18 5.78
N MET A 52 -1.46 13.19 5.99
CA MET A 52 -1.45 14.45 5.27
C MET A 52 -1.23 15.58 6.27
N ASP A 53 -0.16 16.33 6.10
CA ASP A 53 0.26 17.43 6.98
C ASP A 53 0.37 16.97 8.45
N GLY A 54 0.92 15.77 8.66
CA GLY A 54 1.11 15.17 9.98
C GLY A 54 -0.13 14.48 10.59
N LYS A 55 -1.31 14.60 9.97
CA LYS A 55 -2.55 13.95 10.45
C LYS A 55 -2.82 12.66 9.66
N GLU A 56 -3.10 11.55 10.36
CA GLU A 56 -3.54 10.31 9.70
C GLU A 56 -4.90 10.52 9.01
N ILE A 57 -4.96 10.23 7.72
CA ILE A 57 -6.17 10.37 6.89
C ILE A 57 -6.84 9.04 6.58
N GLY A 58 -6.14 7.92 6.81
CA GLY A 58 -6.65 6.58 6.57
C GLY A 58 -5.54 5.58 6.28
N LYS A 59 -5.95 4.37 5.94
CA LYS A 59 -5.06 3.27 5.56
C LYS A 59 -5.40 2.75 4.18
N THR A 60 -4.41 2.22 3.49
CA THR A 60 -4.63 1.57 2.19
C THR A 60 -5.44 0.28 2.32
N ASP A 61 -6.28 0.01 1.34
CA ASP A 61 -7.08 -1.20 1.19
C ASP A 61 -6.25 -2.41 0.72
N ILE A 62 -6.94 -3.53 0.42
CA ILE A 62 -6.32 -4.77 -0.07
C ILE A 62 -5.56 -4.61 -1.39
N TYR A 63 -5.82 -3.53 -2.14
CA TYR A 63 -5.17 -3.20 -3.41
C TYR A 63 -4.11 -2.10 -3.25
N GLY A 64 -3.74 -1.76 -2.00
CA GLY A 64 -2.75 -0.74 -1.71
C GLY A 64 -3.27 0.67 -1.98
N ARG A 65 -4.59 0.90 -1.97
CA ARG A 65 -5.22 2.17 -2.37
C ARG A 65 -5.91 2.88 -1.22
N LEU A 66 -5.84 4.20 -1.21
CA LEU A 66 -6.66 5.07 -0.36
C LEU A 66 -7.27 6.17 -1.23
N MET A 67 -8.57 6.37 -1.12
CA MET A 67 -9.27 7.52 -1.68
C MET A 67 -9.55 8.52 -0.57
N TYR A 68 -9.12 9.76 -0.75
CA TYR A 68 -9.30 10.83 0.24
C TYR A 68 -10.05 12.02 -0.40
N PRO A 69 -11.17 12.48 0.19
CA PRO A 69 -11.91 13.63 -0.32
C PRO A 69 -11.03 14.89 -0.41
N CYS A 70 -11.10 15.58 -1.55
CA CYS A 70 -10.35 16.80 -1.82
C CYS A 70 -11.20 17.70 -2.70
N ASP A 71 -11.54 18.88 -2.21
CA ASP A 71 -12.46 19.83 -2.86
C ASP A 71 -11.74 20.94 -3.64
N LYS A 72 -10.47 21.19 -3.31
CA LYS A 72 -9.67 22.26 -3.91
C LYS A 72 -8.20 21.91 -3.98
N GLU A 73 -7.49 22.64 -4.81
CA GLU A 73 -6.04 22.54 -4.90
C GLU A 73 -5.37 23.08 -3.62
N LYS A 74 -4.38 22.33 -3.11
CA LYS A 74 -3.52 22.75 -1.99
C LYS A 74 -2.18 22.03 -2.04
N GLU A 75 -1.14 22.67 -1.52
CA GLU A 75 0.11 21.99 -1.15
C GLU A 75 -0.11 21.15 0.10
N ALA A 76 0.43 19.93 0.12
CA ALA A 76 0.37 19.05 1.26
C ALA A 76 1.65 18.22 1.39
N THR A 77 2.03 17.91 2.63
CA THR A 77 3.06 16.91 2.92
C THR A 77 2.38 15.56 3.13
N ILE A 78 2.69 14.58 2.29
CA ILE A 78 2.11 13.25 2.33
C ILE A 78 3.18 12.27 2.83
N CYS A 79 2.88 11.57 3.93
CA CYS A 79 3.75 10.57 4.50
C CYS A 79 3.06 9.21 4.54
N VAL A 80 3.77 8.16 4.16
CA VAL A 80 3.32 6.77 4.19
C VAL A 80 4.13 6.02 5.25
N LYS A 81 3.43 5.30 6.14
CA LYS A 81 4.05 4.49 7.19
C LYS A 81 3.43 3.11 7.25
N LYS A 82 4.27 2.09 7.44
CA LYS A 82 3.85 0.71 7.65
C LYS A 82 4.92 -0.01 8.47
N ASP A 83 4.50 -0.72 9.52
CA ASP A 83 5.43 -1.53 10.32
C ASP A 83 6.17 -2.53 9.44
N GLY A 84 7.49 -2.61 9.62
CA GLY A 84 8.41 -3.42 8.82
C GLY A 84 8.86 -2.76 7.51
N TYR A 85 8.46 -1.51 7.25
CA TYR A 85 8.79 -0.75 6.04
C TYR A 85 9.38 0.61 6.38
N GLU A 86 10.19 1.14 5.47
CA GLU A 86 10.63 2.53 5.58
C GLU A 86 9.45 3.51 5.45
N SER A 87 9.55 4.61 6.18
CA SER A 87 8.62 5.73 6.01
C SER A 87 9.07 6.57 4.81
N VAL A 88 8.13 6.88 3.92
CA VAL A 88 8.38 7.75 2.76
C VAL A 88 7.53 9.00 2.87
N GLU A 89 8.10 10.15 2.53
CA GLU A 89 7.44 11.45 2.60
C GLU A 89 7.69 12.26 1.34
N THR A 90 6.67 12.98 0.86
CA THR A 90 6.80 13.93 -0.25
C THR A 90 5.91 15.15 -0.03
N LYS A 91 6.33 16.29 -0.54
CA LYS A 91 5.47 17.46 -0.69
C LYS A 91 4.86 17.45 -2.09
N ALA A 92 3.58 17.75 -2.21
CA ALA A 92 2.89 17.78 -3.49
C ALA A 92 1.70 18.74 -3.48
N ALA A 93 1.49 19.41 -4.62
CA ALA A 93 0.22 20.03 -4.96
C ALA A 93 -0.82 18.93 -5.25
N ILE A 94 -1.86 18.87 -4.43
CA ILE A 94 -2.97 17.93 -4.59
C ILE A 94 -4.24 18.67 -4.97
N LYS A 95 -5.02 18.10 -5.89
CA LYS A 95 -6.32 18.61 -6.35
C LYS A 95 -7.25 17.44 -6.69
N PRO A 96 -8.55 17.66 -6.93
CA PRO A 96 -9.44 16.59 -7.39
C PRO A 96 -8.85 15.83 -8.58
N GLY A 97 -8.76 14.51 -8.46
CA GLY A 97 -8.19 13.62 -9.47
C GLY A 97 -6.68 13.38 -9.39
N THR A 98 -5.94 14.03 -8.48
CA THR A 98 -4.50 13.73 -8.31
C THR A 98 -4.32 12.27 -7.88
N VAL A 99 -3.39 11.58 -8.53
CA VAL A 99 -2.94 10.24 -8.16
C VAL A 99 -1.51 10.32 -7.62
N LEU A 100 -1.32 9.91 -6.38
CA LEU A 100 -0.02 9.82 -5.71
C LEU A 100 0.42 8.36 -5.67
N TYR A 101 1.59 8.11 -6.24
CA TYR A 101 2.16 6.76 -6.32
C TYR A 101 3.41 6.67 -5.44
N PHE A 102 3.38 5.77 -4.46
CA PHE A 102 4.48 5.53 -3.54
C PHE A 102 5.04 4.12 -3.72
N LYS A 103 6.36 4.03 -3.65
CA LYS A 103 7.07 2.76 -3.43
C LYS A 103 7.88 2.83 -2.15
N THR A 104 7.84 1.77 -1.35
CA THR A 104 8.58 1.64 -0.09
C THR A 104 9.28 0.28 0.02
N GLY A 105 10.49 0.24 0.57
CA GLY A 105 11.22 -0.98 0.86
C GLY A 105 10.93 -1.51 2.27
N SER A 106 10.70 -2.82 2.39
CA SER A 106 10.65 -3.50 3.69
C SER A 106 12.05 -3.75 4.25
N GLY A 107 12.18 -3.91 5.56
CA GLY A 107 13.44 -4.37 6.17
C GLY A 107 13.91 -5.70 5.55
N SER A 108 12.98 -6.61 5.28
CA SER A 108 13.26 -7.90 4.61
C SER A 108 13.80 -7.73 3.19
N TYR A 109 13.26 -6.75 2.44
CA TYR A 109 13.80 -6.42 1.11
C TYR A 109 15.26 -5.99 1.21
N TYR A 110 15.58 -5.10 2.17
CA TYR A 110 16.95 -4.62 2.34
C TYR A 110 17.91 -5.70 2.83
N ALA A 111 17.48 -6.56 3.76
CA ALA A 111 18.28 -7.71 4.18
C ALA A 111 18.60 -8.65 3.01
N GLY A 112 17.61 -9.03 2.19
CA GLY A 112 17.85 -9.86 1.00
C GLY A 112 18.74 -9.18 -0.05
N ARG A 113 18.67 -7.84 -0.17
CA ARG A 113 19.62 -7.07 -1.00
C ARG A 113 21.03 -7.08 -0.43
N ALA A 114 21.19 -7.12 0.88
CA ALA A 114 22.49 -7.22 1.54
C ALA A 114 23.15 -8.57 1.25
N GLU A 115 22.40 -9.67 1.39
CA GLU A 115 22.86 -11.02 1.02
C GLU A 115 23.33 -11.07 -0.43
N LYS A 116 22.52 -10.54 -1.35
CA LYS A 116 22.90 -10.47 -2.76
C LYS A 116 24.20 -9.71 -3.01
N PHE A 117 24.39 -8.57 -2.34
CA PHE A 117 25.65 -7.82 -2.48
C PHE A 117 26.85 -8.54 -1.86
N LEU A 118 26.63 -9.29 -0.77
CA LEU A 118 27.67 -10.13 -0.18
C LEU A 118 28.09 -11.24 -1.16
N ASP A 119 27.13 -11.92 -1.79
CA ASP A 119 27.39 -12.94 -2.83
C ASP A 119 28.15 -12.36 -4.04
N GLU A 120 27.91 -11.10 -4.37
CA GLU A 120 28.60 -10.35 -5.44
C GLU A 120 29.98 -9.79 -5.01
N ASN A 121 30.44 -10.10 -3.80
CA ASN A 121 31.64 -9.53 -3.15
C ASN A 121 31.63 -7.98 -3.06
N ASN A 122 30.45 -7.37 -3.05
CA ASN A 122 30.26 -5.93 -2.87
C ASN A 122 29.97 -5.61 -1.40
N LEU A 123 31.01 -5.70 -0.56
CA LEU A 123 30.90 -5.50 0.89
C LEU A 123 30.35 -4.11 1.29
N PRO A 124 30.74 -2.99 0.65
CA PRO A 124 30.14 -1.68 0.94
C PRO A 124 28.64 -1.64 0.64
N GLY A 125 28.23 -2.28 -0.46
CA GLY A 125 26.81 -2.42 -0.83
C GLY A 125 26.05 -3.27 0.17
N ALA A 126 26.62 -4.41 0.57
CA ALA A 126 26.03 -5.31 1.55
C ALA A 126 25.80 -4.61 2.89
N LEU A 127 26.85 -3.96 3.43
CA LEU A 127 26.79 -3.24 4.70
C LEU A 127 25.72 -2.13 4.67
N LYS A 128 25.69 -1.33 3.60
CA LYS A 128 24.70 -0.27 3.41
C LYS A 128 23.26 -0.80 3.46
N MET A 129 23.01 -1.97 2.86
CA MET A 129 21.67 -2.55 2.83
C MET A 129 21.27 -3.15 4.18
N ILE A 130 22.17 -3.88 4.86
CA ILE A 130 21.84 -4.47 6.16
C ILE A 130 21.64 -3.42 7.25
N ASP A 131 22.43 -2.33 7.23
CA ASP A 131 22.22 -1.20 8.14
C ASP A 131 20.84 -0.58 7.94
N LYS A 132 20.40 -0.44 6.67
CA LYS A 132 19.07 0.08 6.35
C LYS A 132 17.96 -0.88 6.83
N ALA A 133 18.16 -2.19 6.73
CA ALA A 133 17.22 -3.18 7.26
C ALA A 133 17.07 -3.05 8.78
N LEU A 134 18.18 -2.97 9.51
CA LEU A 134 18.23 -2.84 10.98
C LEU A 134 17.66 -1.50 11.48
N GLN A 135 17.76 -0.43 10.70
CA GLN A 135 17.10 0.85 11.00
C GLN A 135 15.57 0.77 10.93
N ILE A 136 15.03 -0.11 10.08
CA ILE A 136 13.58 -0.29 9.92
C ILE A 136 13.02 -1.20 11.01
N GLU A 137 13.71 -2.31 11.25
CA GLU A 137 13.30 -3.30 12.24
C GLU A 137 14.55 -4.02 12.77
N GLU A 138 14.70 -4.02 14.10
CA GLU A 138 15.80 -4.72 14.75
C GLU A 138 15.49 -6.22 14.82
N ARG A 139 16.28 -7.02 14.11
CA ARG A 139 16.15 -8.48 14.13
C ARG A 139 17.48 -9.17 14.34
N LYS A 140 17.45 -10.22 15.17
CA LYS A 140 18.63 -10.98 15.56
C LYS A 140 19.33 -11.68 14.38
N ASP A 141 18.57 -12.21 13.43
CA ASP A 141 19.11 -12.83 12.21
C ASP A 141 19.81 -11.83 11.30
N TRP A 142 19.27 -10.62 11.17
CA TRP A 142 19.91 -9.54 10.41
C TRP A 142 21.17 -9.01 11.08
N HIS A 143 21.20 -8.96 12.42
CA HIS A 143 22.43 -8.70 13.16
C HIS A 143 23.51 -9.75 12.89
N TYR A 144 23.14 -11.03 12.79
CA TYR A 144 24.11 -12.07 12.41
C TYR A 144 24.68 -11.85 11.00
N LEU A 145 23.84 -11.49 10.03
CA LEU A 145 24.30 -11.15 8.68
C LEU A 145 25.24 -9.93 8.70
N TRP A 146 24.94 -8.91 9.49
CA TRP A 146 25.81 -7.75 9.68
C TRP A 146 27.20 -8.15 10.20
N GLU A 147 27.27 -9.00 11.23
CA GLU A 147 28.54 -9.49 11.79
C GLU A 147 29.36 -10.28 10.76
N VAL A 148 28.70 -11.09 9.92
CA VAL A 148 29.36 -11.80 8.81
C VAL A 148 29.98 -10.81 7.83
N ILE A 149 29.21 -9.81 7.38
CA ILE A 149 29.69 -8.80 6.42
C ILE A 149 30.89 -8.02 6.99
N ILE A 150 30.84 -7.64 8.27
CA ILE A 150 31.95 -6.94 8.93
C ILE A 150 33.20 -7.81 9.05
N ARG A 151 33.04 -9.11 9.32
CA ARG A 151 34.15 -10.05 9.39
C ARG A 151 34.82 -10.21 8.02
N GLU A 152 34.05 -10.38 6.96
CA GLU A 152 34.60 -10.51 5.59
C GLU A 152 35.35 -9.24 5.17
N ARG A 153 34.80 -8.05 5.48
CA ARG A 153 35.47 -6.77 5.18
C ARG A 153 36.84 -6.65 5.83
N LYS A 154 37.00 -7.15 7.06
CA LYS A 154 38.29 -7.14 7.77
C LYS A 154 39.31 -8.12 7.18
N ASN A 155 38.87 -9.17 6.49
CA ASN A 155 39.76 -10.11 5.82
C ASN A 155 40.28 -9.56 4.48
N ASP A 156 39.54 -8.62 3.88
CA ASP A 156 39.87 -7.97 2.60
C ASP A 156 40.78 -6.73 2.74
N GLU A 157 40.99 -6.22 3.96
CA GLU A 157 41.90 -5.10 4.32
C GLU A 157 43.32 -5.59 4.66
#